data_AF-A0A259FD32-F1
#
_entry.id   AF-A0A259FD32-F1
#
_cell.length_a   1.000
_cell.length_b   1.000
_cell.length_c   1.000
_cell.angle_alpha   90.00
_cell.angle_beta   90.00
_cell.angle_gamma   90.00
#
_symmetry.space_group_name_H-M   'P 1'
#
loop_
_entity.id
_entity.type
_entity.pdbx_description
1 polymer ?
#
loop_
_entity_poly.entity_id
_entity_poly.type
_entity_poly.pdbx_seq_one_letter_code
_entity_poly.pdbx_strand_id
1 'polypeptide(L)' 'MKSSQPTQGMFMNKTELIEATAAEADISKAAAGRALDAILGAVVKAVANGDSVTLMPLPEERWMPSSAPSSKR' A
#
# COMPACT_ATOMS: atom_id res chain seq x y z
N MET A 1 -1.71 -7.77 -33.51
CA MET A 1 -0.49 -7.61 -32.69
C MET A 1 -0.90 -7.27 -31.26
N LYS A 2 -0.44 -8.10 -30.31
CA LYS A 2 -0.52 -7.99 -28.83
C LYS A 2 -1.68 -7.17 -28.25
N SER A 3 -2.79 -7.86 -27.99
CA SER A 3 -3.83 -7.45 -27.05
C SER A 3 -3.21 -7.34 -25.65
N SER A 4 -3.06 -6.10 -25.17
CA SER A 4 -2.71 -5.77 -23.79
C SER A 4 -3.76 -6.36 -22.86
N GLN A 5 -3.42 -7.50 -22.25
CA GLN A 5 -4.21 -8.08 -21.17
C GLN A 5 -4.35 -7.04 -20.06
N PRO A 6 -5.57 -6.76 -19.55
CA PRO A 6 -5.69 -6.05 -18.29
C PRO A 6 -5.05 -6.95 -17.22
N THR A 7 -4.08 -6.42 -16.49
CA THR A 7 -3.47 -7.11 -15.35
C THR A 7 -4.59 -7.57 -14.43
N GLN A 8 -4.91 -8.87 -14.50
CA GLN A 8 -5.91 -9.50 -13.66
C GLN A 8 -5.61 -9.11 -12.22
N GLY A 9 -6.62 -8.58 -11.52
CA GLY A 9 -6.53 -8.14 -10.13
C GLY A 9 -5.86 -9.25 -9.31
N MET A 10 -4.59 -9.03 -8.99
CA MET A 10 -3.74 -10.01 -8.36
C MET A 10 -4.22 -10.11 -6.92
N PHE A 11 -4.82 -11.23 -6.57
CA PHE A 11 -5.01 -11.62 -5.18
C PHE A 11 -3.61 -11.80 -4.59
N MET A 12 -3.00 -10.70 -4.14
CA MET A 12 -1.66 -10.68 -3.56
C MET A 12 -1.70 -11.45 -2.24
N ASN A 13 -1.39 -12.75 -2.31
CA ASN A 13 -1.25 -13.56 -1.10
C ASN A 13 0.08 -13.20 -0.41
N LYS A 14 0.21 -13.56 0.86
CA LYS A 14 1.40 -13.26 1.67
C LYS A 14 2.70 -13.67 0.96
N THR A 15 2.67 -14.81 0.26
CA THR A 15 3.82 -15.31 -0.49
C THR A 15 4.20 -14.42 -1.66
N GLU A 16 3.23 -13.93 -2.44
CA GLU A 16 3.51 -13.04 -3.59
C GLU A 16 4.05 -11.68 -3.14
N LEU A 17 3.56 -11.15 -2.01
CA LEU A 17 4.11 -9.93 -1.41
C LEU A 17 5.56 -10.13 -0.94
N ILE A 18 5.88 -11.28 -0.37
CA ILE A 18 7.25 -11.62 0.05
C ILE A 18 8.17 -11.70 -1.16
N GLU A 19 7.73 -12.34 -2.26
CA GLU A 19 8.53 -12.44 -3.48
C GLU A 19 8.74 -11.08 -4.15
N ALA A 20 7.69 -10.26 -4.27
CA ALA A 20 7.80 -8.90 -4.79
C ALA A 20 8.75 -8.05 -3.93
N THR A 21 8.63 -8.09 -2.61
CA THR A 21 9.51 -7.34 -1.70
C THR A 21 10.96 -7.83 -1.79
N ALA A 22 11.17 -9.14 -1.87
CA ALA A 22 12.50 -9.72 -2.03
C ALA A 22 13.16 -9.29 -3.35
N ALA A 23 12.40 -9.28 -4.44
CA ALA A 23 12.87 -8.86 -5.76
C ALA A 23 13.15 -7.35 -5.83
N GLU A 24 12.25 -6.52 -5.30
CA GLU A 24 12.39 -5.05 -5.36
C GLU A 24 13.46 -4.52 -4.41
N ALA A 25 13.61 -5.12 -3.22
CA ALA A 25 14.58 -4.68 -2.22
C ALA A 25 15.93 -5.42 -2.30
N ASP A 26 16.09 -6.33 -3.26
CA ASP A 26 17.28 -7.19 -3.44
C ASP A 26 17.68 -7.93 -2.14
N ILE A 27 16.69 -8.49 -1.44
CA ILE A 27 16.88 -9.22 -0.18
C ILE A 27 16.41 -10.67 -0.26
N SER A 28 16.92 -11.52 0.63
CA SER A 28 16.46 -12.91 0.72
C SER A 28 14.97 -13.01 1.07
N LYS A 29 14.27 -14.05 0.56
CA LYS A 29 12.85 -14.32 0.91
C LYS A 29 12.62 -14.41 2.42
N ALA A 30 13.58 -14.95 3.16
CA ALA A 30 13.52 -15.02 4.62
C ALA A 30 13.57 -13.62 5.27
N ALA A 31 14.41 -12.72 4.75
CA ALA A 31 14.46 -11.33 5.21
C ALA A 31 13.19 -10.55 4.82
N ALA A 32 12.68 -10.74 3.59
CA ALA A 32 11.43 -10.13 3.14
C ALA A 32 10.23 -10.58 3.99
N GLY A 33 10.12 -11.87 4.31
CA GLY A 33 9.09 -12.39 5.23
C GLY A 33 9.15 -11.72 6.60
N ARG A 34 10.35 -11.62 7.20
CA ARG A 34 10.55 -10.95 8.48
C ARG A 34 10.21 -9.46 8.44
N ALA A 35 10.59 -8.76 7.36
CA ALA A 35 10.27 -7.35 7.18
C ALA A 35 8.76 -7.13 7.09
N LEU A 36 8.06 -7.96 6.30
CA LEU A 36 6.61 -7.88 6.16
C LEU A 36 5.90 -8.16 7.49
N ASP A 37 6.33 -9.19 8.24
CA ASP A 37 5.80 -9.52 9.56
C ASP A 37 6.03 -8.40 10.59
N ALA A 38 7.20 -7.75 10.55
CA ALA A 38 7.50 -6.62 11.43
C ALA A 38 6.60 -5.40 11.13
N ILE A 39 6.39 -5.08 9.85
CA ILE A 39 5.49 -4.00 9.43
C ILE A 39 4.06 -4.32 9.85
N LEU A 40 3.56 -5.51 9.54
CA LEU A 40 2.24 -5.97 9.97
C LEU A 40 2.07 -5.87 11.49
N GLY A 41 3.06 -6.33 12.25
CA GLY A 41 3.04 -6.24 13.72
C GLY A 41 3.00 -4.79 14.23
N ALA A 42 3.73 -3.88 13.61
CA ALA A 42 3.71 -2.46 13.97
C ALA A 42 2.35 -1.81 13.65
N VAL A 43 1.79 -2.10 12.48
CA VAL A 43 0.47 -1.61 12.05
C VAL A 43 -0.62 -2.12 13.00
N VAL A 44 -0.62 -3.42 13.30
CA VAL A 44 -1.59 -4.03 14.22
C VAL A 44 -1.53 -3.40 15.60
N LYS A 45 -0.32 -3.15 16.13
CA LYS A 45 -0.15 -2.48 17.42
C LYS A 45 -0.66 -1.05 17.42
N ALA A 46 -0.33 -0.27 16.39
CA ALA A 46 -0.80 1.11 16.26
C ALA A 46 -2.33 1.16 16.18
N VAL A 47 -2.95 0.34 15.32
CA VAL A 47 -4.42 0.27 15.22
C VAL A 47 -5.06 -0.22 16.52
N ALA A 48 -4.46 -1.20 17.21
CA ALA A 48 -4.95 -1.67 18.50
C ALA A 48 -4.90 -0.59 19.59
N ASN A 49 -3.96 0.36 19.50
CA ASN A 49 -3.87 1.50 20.40
C ASN A 49 -4.85 2.63 20.05
N GLY A 50 -5.61 2.50 18.96
CA GLY A 50 -6.50 3.53 18.44
C GLY A 50 -5.79 4.55 17.53
N ASP A 51 -4.53 4.31 17.17
CA ASP A 51 -3.78 5.17 16.26
C ASP A 51 -4.18 4.90 14.80
N SER A 52 -4.38 5.97 14.04
CA SER A 52 -4.68 5.86 12.61
C SER A 52 -3.40 5.66 11.81
N VAL A 53 -3.27 4.50 11.17
CA VAL A 53 -2.12 4.18 10.31
C VAL A 53 -2.43 4.53 8.86
N THR A 54 -1.69 5.46 8.29
CA THR A 54 -1.79 5.86 6.88
C THR A 54 -0.59 5.34 6.10
N LEU A 55 -0.84 4.38 5.19
CA LEU A 55 0.16 3.85 4.26
C LEU A 55 -0.15 4.40 2.86
N MET A 56 0.18 5.68 2.62
CA MET A 56 -0.14 6.33 1.34
C MET A 56 1.08 7.04 0.75
N PRO A 57 1.47 6.73 -0.50
CA PRO A 57 2.10 7.72 -1.36
C PRO A 57 0.99 8.66 -1.84
N LEU A 58 0.84 9.82 -1.21
CA LEU A 58 -0.19 10.82 -1.49
C LEU A 58 0.03 11.49 -2.87
N PRO A 59 -0.94 11.45 -3.80
CA PRO A 59 -1.17 12.58 -4.71
C PRO A 59 -2.08 13.60 -4.01
N GLU A 60 -1.59 14.84 -3.93
CA GLU A 60 -2.18 16.04 -3.28
C GLU A 60 -3.67 16.28 -3.62
N GLU A 61 -4.18 15.76 -4.75
CA GLU A 61 -5.45 16.17 -5.35
C GLU A 61 -6.71 15.46 -4.80
N ARG A 62 -6.55 14.43 -3.96
CA ARG A 62 -7.70 13.69 -3.38
C ARG A 62 -8.24 14.31 -2.08
N TRP A 63 -7.51 15.25 -1.44
CA TRP A 63 -7.92 15.95 -0.22
C TRP A 63 -8.58 17.32 -0.49
N MET A 64 -9.18 17.57 -1.65
CA MET A 64 -10.14 18.66 -1.72
C MET A 64 -11.46 18.17 -1.09
N PRO A 65 -11.84 18.56 0.15
CA PRO A 65 -13.22 18.36 0.57
C PRO A 65 -14.10 19.05 -0.47
N SER A 66 -15.18 18.38 -0.87
CA SER A 66 -16.20 18.82 -1.84
C SER A 66 -16.99 20.06 -1.36
N SER A 67 -16.31 21.00 -0.73
CA SER A 67 -16.77 22.25 -0.18
C SER A 67 -15.72 23.31 -0.47
N ALA A 68 -15.50 23.61 -1.75
CA ALA A 68 -15.05 24.94 -2.12
C ALA A 68 -16.21 25.90 -1.81
N PRO A 69 -16.08 26.84 -0.85
CA PRO A 69 -17.11 27.83 -0.61
C PRO A 69 -17.09 28.87 -1.74
N SER A 70 -18.18 28.87 -2.53
CA SER A 70 -18.89 29.98 -3.17
C SER A 70 -18.18 31.31 -3.51
N SER A 71 -18.55 31.80 -4.70
CA SER A 71 -18.80 33.22 -5.03
C SER A 71 -17.62 34.07 -5.53
N LYS A 72 -17.64 34.38 -6.84
CA LYS A 72 -18.05 35.71 -7.33
C LYS A 72 -18.02 35.79 -8.86
N ARG A 73 -19.17 36.22 -9.40
CA ARG A 73 -19.52 36.63 -10.78
C ARG A 73 -19.89 35.53 -11.74
#